data_AF-A0A5F2HXA0-F1
#
_entry.id   AF-A0A5F2HXA0-F1
#
_cell.length_a   1.000
_cell.length_b   1.000
_cell.length_c   1.000
_cell.angle_alpha   90.00
_cell.angle_beta   90.00
_cell.angle_gamma   90.00
#
_symmetry.space_group_name_H-M   'P 1'
#
loop_
_entity.id
_entity.type
_entity.pdbx_description
1 polymer ?
#
loop_
_entity_poly.entity_id
_entity_poly.type
_entity_poly.pdbx_seq_one_letter_code
_entity_poly.pdbx_strand_id
1 'polypeptide(L)' 'MRKLERYGGRLFVYGCLAVLATLYLVPLWVMLITSFKPLDEIYSGSLIGLPKQITFEAWSKAWSTAC' A
#
# COMPACT_ATOMS: atom_id res chain seq x y z
N MET A 1 0.52 38.49 -13.15
CA MET A 1 0.47 38.27 -11.68
C MET A 1 -0.80 37.55 -11.22
N ARG A 2 -2.02 37.89 -11.68
CA ARG A 2 -3.28 37.17 -11.33
C ARG A 2 -3.39 35.68 -11.71
N LYS A 3 -2.68 35.21 -12.75
CA LYS A 3 -2.67 33.77 -13.11
C LYS A 3 -1.93 32.92 -12.07
N LEU A 4 -0.89 33.44 -11.42
CA LEU A 4 -0.07 32.71 -10.46
C LEU A 4 -0.87 32.37 -9.19
N GLU A 5 -1.72 33.29 -8.74
CA GLU A 5 -2.62 33.12 -7.60
C GLU A 5 -3.65 32.00 -7.84
N ARG A 6 -4.15 31.89 -9.08
CA ARG A 6 -5.07 30.81 -9.49
C ARG A 6 -4.38 29.44 -9.61
N TYR A 7 -3.09 29.41 -9.95
CA TYR A 7 -2.28 28.19 -9.94
C TYR A 7 -1.97 27.71 -8.52
N GLY A 8 -1.74 28.63 -7.57
CA GLY A 8 -1.50 28.31 -6.16
C GLY A 8 -2.65 27.54 -5.53
N GLY A 9 -3.90 27.95 -5.77
CA GLY A 9 -5.08 27.24 -5.28
C GLY A 9 -5.19 25.81 -5.82
N ARG A 10 -4.90 25.59 -7.12
CA ARG A 10 -4.91 24.25 -7.72
C ARG A 10 -3.77 23.38 -7.19
N LEU A 11 -2.58 23.95 -6.99
CA LEU A 11 -1.42 23.25 -6.43
C LEU A 11 -1.71 22.78 -5.00
N PHE A 12 -2.34 23.62 -4.17
CA PHE A 12 -2.75 23.26 -2.82
C PHE A 12 -3.77 22.11 -2.82
N VAL A 13 -4.81 22.21 -3.65
CA VAL A 13 -5.82 21.15 -3.77
C VAL A 13 -5.20 19.82 -4.21
N TYR A 14 -4.36 19.83 -5.25
CA TYR A 14 -3.69 18.61 -5.71
C TYR A 14 -2.67 18.08 -4.68
N GLY A 15 -2.00 18.96 -3.94
CA GLY A 15 -1.13 18.56 -2.83
C GLY A 15 -1.90 17.84 -1.73
N CYS A 16 -3.03 18.41 -1.27
CA CYS A 16 -3.90 17.77 -0.29
C CYS A 16 -4.44 16.42 -0.80
N LEU A 17 -4.89 16.36 -2.06
CA LEU A 17 -5.35 15.11 -2.67
C LEU A 17 -4.25 14.06 -2.74
N ALA A 18 -3.01 14.43 -3.09
CA ALA A 18 -1.88 13.51 -3.14
C ALA A 18 -1.51 12.97 -1.74
N VAL A 19 -1.56 13.83 -0.72
CA VAL A 19 -1.35 13.42 0.68
C VAL A 19 -2.42 12.43 1.11
N LEU A 20 -3.69 12.76 0.91
CA LEU A 20 -4.81 11.87 1.26
C LEU A 20 -4.71 10.55 0.49
N ALA A 21 -4.44 10.58 -0.82
CA ALA A 21 -4.23 9.39 -1.63
C ALA A 21 -3.12 8.52 -1.05
N THR A 22 -1.99 9.11 -0.66
CA THR A 22 -0.86 8.38 -0.06
C THR A 22 -1.26 7.73 1.27
N LEU A 23 -1.99 8.45 2.14
CA LEU A 23 -2.48 7.91 3.41
C LEU A 23 -3.38 6.69 3.22
N TYR A 24 -4.19 6.65 2.16
CA TYR A 24 -5.01 5.48 1.82
C TYR A 24 -4.22 4.37 1.11
N LEU A 25 -3.23 4.72 0.29
CA LEU A 25 -2.43 3.75 -0.46
C LEU A 25 -1.41 3.01 0.40
N VAL A 26 -0.85 3.63 1.44
CA VAL A 26 0.12 2.99 2.34
C VAL A 26 -0.43 1.71 2.99
N PRO A 27 -1.59 1.70 3.67
CA PRO A 27 -2.10 0.47 4.28
C PRO A 27 -2.47 -0.59 3.23
N LEU A 28 -3.02 -0.18 2.08
CA LEU A 28 -3.29 -1.08 0.96
C LEU A 28 -2.00 -1.75 0.46
N TRP A 29 -0.94 -0.97 0.27
CA TRP A 29 0.38 -1.44 -0.12
C TRP A 29 0.94 -2.46 0.88
N VAL A 30 0.87 -2.16 2.18
CA VAL A 30 1.34 -3.07 3.23
C VAL A 30 0.58 -4.39 3.20
N MET A 31 -0.75 -4.36 3.03
CA MET A 31 -1.58 -5.57 2.94
C MET A 31 -1.23 -6.41 1.70
N LEU A 32 -1.06 -5.76 0.54
CA LEU A 32 -0.67 -6.44 -0.70
C LEU A 32 0.69 -7.13 -0.56
N ILE A 33 1.71 -6.40 -0.07
CA ILE A 33 3.05 -6.96 0.12
C ILE A 33 3.04 -8.11 1.14
N THR A 34 2.31 -7.96 2.23
CA THR A 34 2.22 -8.99 3.28
C THR A 34 1.52 -10.26 2.78
N SER A 35 0.58 -10.16 1.83
CA SER A 35 -0.07 -11.34 1.22
C SER A 35 0.90 -12.27 0.49
N PHE A 36 2.09 -11.77 0.13
CA PHE A 36 3.16 -12.54 -0.51
C PHE A 36 4.29 -12.94 0.44
N LYS A 37 4.21 -12.60 1.73
CA LYS A 37 5.19 -13.04 2.74
C LYS A 37 4.82 -14.40 3.31
N PRO A 38 5.79 -15.27 3.61
CA PRO A 38 5.53 -16.50 4.33
C PRO A 38 5.26 -16.21 5.83
N LEU A 39 4.54 -17.10 6.51
CA LEU A 39 4.06 -16.87 7.88
C LEU A 39 5.19 -16.72 8.90
N ASP A 40 6.29 -17.46 8.71
CA ASP A 40 7.49 -17.34 9.53
C ASP A 40 8.13 -15.94 9.41
N GLU A 41 8.14 -15.33 8.22
CA GLU A 41 8.62 -13.95 8.02
C GLU A 41 7.70 -12.93 8.71
N ILE A 42 6.38 -13.15 8.64
CA ILE A 42 5.38 -12.29 9.30
C ILE A 42 5.52 -12.37 10.83
N TYR A 43 5.77 -13.56 11.39
CA TYR A 43 5.91 -13.76 12.84
C TYR A 43 7.26 -13.33 13.40
N SER A 44 8.33 -13.40 12.60
CA SER A 44 9.69 -13.11 13.05
C SER A 44 10.15 -11.66 12.82
N GLY A 45 9.36 -10.83 12.12
CA GLY A 45 9.83 -9.54 11.62
C GLY A 45 8.79 -8.43 11.51
N SER A 46 9.14 -7.41 10.75
CA SER A 46 8.30 -6.22 10.51
C SER A 46 7.28 -6.48 9.39
N LEU A 47 6.03 -6.07 9.64
CA LEU A 47 4.97 -6.02 8.62
C LEU A 47 5.29 -4.98 7.53
N ILE A 48 5.99 -3.89 7.92
CA ILE A 48 6.37 -2.81 7.02
C ILE A 48 7.75 -3.14 6.42
N GLY A 49 7.76 -3.41 5.12
CA GLY A 49 8.96 -3.75 4.35
C GLY A 49 8.66 -4.72 3.20
N LEU A 50 9.55 -4.76 2.21
CA LEU A 50 9.46 -5.73 1.11
C LEU A 50 9.64 -7.17 1.62
N PRO A 51 9.04 -8.16 0.94
CA PRO A 51 9.18 -9.56 1.33
C PRO A 51 10.61 -10.03 1.06
N LYS A 52 11.23 -10.72 2.03
CA LYS A 52 12.53 -11.36 1.79
C LYS A 52 12.38 -12.58 0.90
N GLN A 53 11.27 -13.30 1.07
CA GLN A 53 10.88 -14.41 0.22
C GLN A 53 9.44 -14.21 -0.26
N ILE A 54 9.22 -14.36 -1.56
CA ILE A 54 7.88 -14.26 -2.15
C ILE A 54 7.27 -15.67 -2.17
N THR A 55 6.10 -15.83 -1.56
CA THR A 55 5.31 -17.06 -1.57
C THR A 55 3.87 -16.80 -2.02
N PHE A 56 3.24 -17.83 -2.58
CA PHE A 56 1.83 -17.84 -2.97
C PHE A 56 0.99 -18.84 -2.15
N GLU A 57 1.57 -19.37 -1.06
CA GLU A 57 0.89 -20.35 -0.21
C GLU A 57 -0.41 -19.79 0.39
N ALA A 58 -0.39 -18.54 0.87
CA ALA A 58 -1.58 -17.88 1.40
C ALA A 58 -2.71 -17.75 0.36
N TRP A 59 -2.36 -17.46 -0.90
CA TRP A 59 -3.31 -17.40 -2.01
C TRP A 59 -3.88 -18.78 -2.35
N SER A 60 -3.01 -19.79 -2.44
CA SER A 60 -3.42 -21.18 -2.65
C SER A 60 -4.36 -21.63 -1.54
N LYS A 61 -4.05 -21.36 -0.26
CA LYS A 61 -4.89 -21.70 0.88
C LYS A 61 -6.23 -20.96 0.88
N ALA A 62 -6.23 -19.67 0.54
CA ALA A 62 -7.44 -18.87 0.43
C ALA A 62 -8.40 -19.43 -0.63
N TRP A 63 -7.87 -19.85 -1.80
CA TRP A 63 -8.69 -20.33 -2.92
C TRP A 63 -8.87 -21.84 -3.02
N SER A 64 -8.15 -22.64 -2.23
CA SER A 64 -8.33 -24.10 -2.17
C SER A 64 -9.32 -24.57 -1.09
N THR A 65 -9.67 -23.71 -0.12
CA THR A 65 -10.58 -24.05 0.98
C THR A 65 -12.07 -23.83 0.64
N ALA A 66 -12.39 -23.48 -0.61
CA ALA A 66 -13.74 -23.17 -1.07
C ALA A 66 -14.54 -24.39 -1.62
N CYS A 67 -14.03 -25.62 -1.45
CA CYS A 67 -14.71 -26.85 -1.84
C CYS A 67 -14.98 -27.75 -0.63
#